data_AF-A0A4Q9HJA9-F1
#
_entry.id   AF-A0A4Q9HJA9-F1
#
_cell.length_a   1.000
_cell.length_b   1.000
_cell.length_c   1.000
_cell.angle_alpha   90.00
_cell.angle_beta   90.00
_cell.angle_gamma   90.00
#
_symmetry.space_group_name_H-M   'P 1'
#
loop_
_entity.id
_entity.type
_entity.pdbx_description
1 polymer ?
#
loop_
_entity_poly.entity_id
_entity_poly.type
_entity_poly.pdbx_seq_one_letter_code
_entity_poly.pdbx_strand_id
1 'polypeptide(L)'
;AAAEEESEETPEEIRHLSVVPVASLDLAAMRALAYAASLQQPVLALHVSPAEEEAERFRGYWSLWGDHLPLEVVVSPYRAIVAPLVHYIEALHRQRPDLTLTVILPEIVPRHWWHRALHSRTAARLRHALRPLPKIVVTTVPFHV
;
A
#
# COMPACT_ATOMS: atom_id res chain seq x y z
N ALA A 1 -5.57 -4.73 33.51
CA ALA A 1 -6.21 -3.93 32.45
C ALA A 1 -6.95 -4.91 31.56
N ALA A 2 -8.23 -4.66 31.29
CA ALA A 2 -9.18 -5.63 30.77
C ALA A 2 -8.68 -6.31 29.49
N ALA A 3 -8.79 -7.63 29.45
CA ALA A 3 -8.82 -8.35 28.19
C ALA A 3 -10.04 -7.82 27.43
N GLU A 4 -9.81 -7.07 26.35
CA GLU A 4 -10.85 -6.83 25.36
C GLU A 4 -11.35 -8.21 24.93
N GLU A 5 -12.63 -8.48 25.18
CA GLU A 5 -13.29 -9.70 24.74
C GLU A 5 -12.97 -9.87 23.24
N GLU A 6 -12.39 -11.02 22.86
CA GLU A 6 -12.26 -11.43 21.47
C GLU A 6 -13.68 -11.62 20.91
N SER A 7 -14.31 -10.51 20.55
CA SER A 7 -15.57 -10.48 19.83
C SER A 7 -15.33 -11.12 18.48
N GLU A 8 -16.04 -12.21 18.17
CA GLU A 8 -16.05 -12.77 16.82
C GLU A 8 -16.56 -11.69 15.84
N GLU A 9 -15.66 -11.14 15.02
CA GLU A 9 -16.04 -10.22 13.94
C GLU A 9 -16.72 -11.03 12.83
N THR A 10 -17.96 -10.69 12.51
CA THR A 10 -18.68 -11.32 11.39
C THR A 10 -18.25 -10.70 10.06
N PRO A 11 -18.28 -11.43 8.93
CA PRO A 11 -17.86 -10.89 7.63
C PRO A 11 -18.59 -9.60 7.23
N GLU A 12 -19.83 -9.40 7.69
CA GLU A 12 -20.67 -8.26 7.34
C GLU A 12 -20.28 -6.97 8.07
N GLU A 13 -19.53 -7.09 9.18
CA GLU A 13 -19.02 -5.98 9.97
C GLU A 13 -17.68 -5.46 9.45
N ILE A 14 -16.99 -6.24 8.61
CA ILE A 14 -15.67 -5.88 8.10
C ILE A 14 -15.81 -4.90 6.93
N ARG A 15 -15.48 -3.64 7.20
CA ARG A 15 -15.41 -2.59 6.17
C ARG A 15 -13.97 -2.42 5.70
N HIS A 16 -13.73 -2.67 4.43
CA HIS A 16 -12.37 -2.67 3.87
C HIS A 16 -12.02 -1.36 3.16
N LEU A 17 -10.75 -0.96 3.29
CA LEU A 17 -10.10 -0.05 2.36
C LEU A 17 -8.77 -0.66 1.94
N SER A 18 -8.62 -0.89 0.64
CA SER A 18 -7.36 -1.35 0.08
C SER A 18 -6.44 -0.16 -0.16
N VAL A 19 -5.21 -0.22 0.33
CA VAL A 19 -4.18 0.79 0.06
C VAL A 19 -3.09 0.12 -0.77
N VAL A 20 -2.78 0.69 -1.93
CA VAL A 20 -1.75 0.18 -2.84
C VAL A 20 -0.60 1.19 -2.90
N PRO A 21 0.55 0.92 -2.24
CA PRO A 21 1.73 1.74 -2.41
C PRO A 21 2.29 1.63 -3.82
N VAL A 22 2.46 2.77 -4.50
CA VAL A 22 2.96 2.86 -5.87
C VAL A 22 4.21 3.73 -5.92
N ALA A 23 5.35 3.15 -6.28
CA ALA A 23 6.59 3.92 -6.49
C ALA A 23 6.67 4.52 -7.89
N SER A 24 6.19 3.78 -8.89
CA SER A 24 6.16 4.13 -10.31
C SER A 24 5.00 3.44 -11.00
N LEU A 25 4.51 4.00 -12.11
CA LEU A 25 3.51 3.37 -12.98
C LEU A 25 4.14 2.31 -13.91
N ASP A 26 4.75 1.30 -13.30
CA ASP A 26 5.24 0.13 -14.02
C ASP A 26 4.20 -1.01 -14.06
N LEU A 27 4.53 -2.09 -14.79
CA LEU A 27 3.62 -3.21 -14.97
C LEU A 27 3.29 -3.95 -13.66
N ALA A 28 4.20 -3.96 -12.68
CA ALA A 28 3.95 -4.59 -11.39
C ALA A 28 2.93 -3.76 -10.58
N ALA A 29 3.11 -2.43 -10.54
CA ALA A 29 2.18 -1.52 -9.91
C ALA A 29 0.79 -1.55 -10.59
N MET A 30 0.73 -1.47 -11.92
CA MET A 30 -0.54 -1.54 -12.66
C MET A 30 -1.29 -2.86 -12.40
N ARG A 31 -0.58 -3.99 -12.30
CA ARG A 31 -1.20 -5.28 -11.95
C ARG A 31 -1.69 -5.33 -10.51
N ALA A 32 -0.93 -4.77 -9.56
CA ALA A 32 -1.38 -4.68 -8.17
C ALA A 32 -2.62 -3.79 -8.02
N LEU A 33 -2.67 -2.66 -8.73
CA LEU A 33 -3.83 -1.77 -8.80
C LEU A 33 -5.04 -2.47 -9.43
N ALA A 34 -4.85 -3.16 -10.56
CA ALA A 34 -5.92 -3.93 -11.19
C ALA A 34 -6.43 -5.06 -10.30
N TYR A 35 -5.54 -5.78 -9.61
CA TYR A 35 -5.91 -6.79 -8.62
C TYR A 35 -6.72 -6.18 -7.48
N ALA A 36 -6.26 -5.07 -6.89
CA ALA A 36 -7.00 -4.38 -5.84
C ALA A 36 -8.40 -3.95 -6.30
N ALA A 37 -8.50 -3.36 -7.49
CA ALA A 37 -9.78 -2.95 -8.08
C ALA A 37 -10.72 -4.15 -8.33
N SER A 38 -10.17 -5.31 -8.70
CA SER A 38 -10.96 -6.53 -8.93
C SER A 38 -11.65 -7.08 -7.69
N LEU A 39 -11.20 -6.68 -6.49
CA LEU A 39 -11.84 -7.06 -5.23
C LEU A 39 -13.17 -6.35 -4.98
N GLN A 40 -13.55 -5.37 -5.82
CA GLN A 40 -14.80 -4.61 -5.73
C GLN A 40 -14.98 -3.91 -4.36
N GLN A 41 -13.86 -3.56 -3.74
CA GLN A 41 -13.79 -2.77 -2.50
C GLN A 41 -13.14 -1.41 -2.79
N PRO A 42 -13.33 -0.39 -1.93
CA PRO A 42 -12.62 0.88 -2.06
C PRO A 42 -11.11 0.67 -2.12
N VAL A 43 -10.46 1.37 -3.07
CA VAL A 43 -9.01 1.33 -3.26
C VAL A 43 -8.46 2.75 -3.24
N LEU A 44 -7.32 2.93 -2.58
CA LEU A 44 -6.51 4.14 -2.60
C LEU A 44 -5.10 3.80 -3.09
N ALA A 45 -4.67 4.42 -4.18
CA ALA A 45 -3.27 4.41 -4.56
C ALA A 45 -2.50 5.43 -3.71
N LEU A 46 -1.36 5.03 -3.16
CA LEU A 46 -0.54 5.89 -2.32
C LEU A 46 0.87 6.00 -2.91
N HIS A 47 1.25 7.21 -3.31
CA HIS A 47 2.59 7.51 -3.80
C HIS A 47 3.34 8.38 -2.79
N VAL A 48 4.61 8.07 -2.56
CA VAL A 48 5.52 8.93 -1.78
C VAL A 48 6.53 9.53 -2.72
N SER A 49 6.59 10.86 -2.74
CA SER A 49 7.49 11.61 -3.60
C SER A 49 8.50 12.41 -2.78
N PRO A 50 9.78 12.48 -3.19
CA PRO A 50 10.81 13.19 -2.42
C PRO A 50 10.75 14.71 -2.59
N ALA A 51 10.07 15.22 -3.61
CA ALA A 51 9.96 16.64 -3.95
C ALA A 51 8.63 16.93 -4.66
N GLU A 52 8.17 18.18 -4.61
CA GLU A 52 6.89 18.57 -5.22
C GLU A 52 6.94 18.45 -6.75
N GLU A 53 8.09 18.75 -7.38
CA GLU A 53 8.24 18.62 -8.84
C GLU A 53 8.18 17.16 -9.30
N GLU A 54 8.59 16.21 -8.44
CA GLU A 54 8.42 14.77 -8.69
C GLU A 54 6.97 14.33 -8.48
N ALA A 55 6.30 14.88 -7.46
CA ALA A 55 4.91 14.62 -7.17
C ALA A 55 4.03 15.05 -8.34
N GLU A 56 4.23 16.24 -8.88
CA GLU A 56 3.42 16.73 -10.00
C GLU A 56 3.66 15.96 -11.30
N ARG A 57 4.89 15.54 -11.55
CA ARG A 57 5.15 14.62 -12.68
C ARG A 57 4.39 13.31 -12.52
N PHE A 58 4.38 12.74 -11.32
CA PHE A 58 3.64 11.51 -11.05
C PHE A 58 2.13 11.71 -11.22
N ARG A 59 1.55 12.79 -10.68
CA ARG A 59 0.12 13.13 -10.87
C ARG A 59 -0.21 13.30 -12.36
N GLY A 60 0.68 13.92 -13.14
CA GLY A 60 0.55 14.01 -14.60
C GLY A 60 0.51 12.64 -15.28
N TYR A 61 1.44 11.74 -14.94
CA TYR A 61 1.41 10.37 -15.48
C TYR A 61 0.17 9.58 -15.05
N TRP A 62 -0.30 9.78 -13.82
CA TRP A 62 -1.51 9.15 -13.29
C TRP A 62 -2.76 9.57 -14.08
N SER A 63 -2.89 10.87 -14.36
CA SER A 63 -4.00 11.39 -15.16
C SER A 63 -3.95 10.91 -16.61
N LEU A 64 -2.76 10.86 -17.21
CA LEU A 64 -2.57 10.27 -18.53
C LEU A 64 -2.90 8.77 -18.59
N TRP A 65 -2.71 8.05 -17.49
CA TRP A 65 -3.11 6.65 -17.36
C TRP A 65 -4.63 6.47 -17.23
N GLY A 66 -5.37 7.52 -16.87
CA GLY A 66 -6.83 7.56 -16.91
C GLY A 66 -7.54 7.70 -15.58
N ASP A 67 -6.82 8.08 -14.50
CA ASP A 67 -7.40 8.38 -13.17
C ASP A 67 -8.35 7.28 -12.65
N HIS A 68 -8.06 6.01 -12.98
CA HIS A 68 -8.95 4.88 -12.71
C HIS A 68 -9.24 4.66 -11.22
N LEU A 69 -8.33 5.10 -10.35
CA LEU A 69 -8.41 4.95 -8.91
C LEU A 69 -8.01 6.26 -8.22
N PRO A 70 -8.56 6.56 -7.03
CA PRO A 70 -8.11 7.66 -6.19
C PRO A 70 -6.60 7.55 -5.92
N LEU A 71 -5.90 8.68 -6.04
CA LEU A 71 -4.47 8.80 -5.76
C LEU A 71 -4.24 9.80 -4.64
N GLU A 72 -3.52 9.35 -3.61
CA GLU A 72 -2.88 10.23 -2.64
C GLU A 72 -1.39 10.31 -2.92
N VAL A 73 -0.86 11.53 -2.95
CA VAL A 73 0.59 11.78 -3.06
C VAL A 73 1.09 12.46 -1.80
N VAL A 74 1.96 11.78 -1.08
CA VAL A 74 2.64 12.31 0.10
C VAL A 74 4.02 12.80 -0.30
N VAL A 75 4.26 14.10 -0.17
CA VAL A 75 5.58 14.67 -0.35
C VAL A 75 6.35 14.52 0.97
N SER A 76 7.41 13.72 0.93
CA SER A 76 8.27 13.50 2.09
C SER A 76 9.71 13.76 1.70
N PRO A 77 10.33 14.85 2.21
CA PRO A 77 11.74 15.10 1.98
C PRO A 77 12.58 13.95 2.53
N TYR A 78 13.76 13.74 1.96
CA TYR A 78 14.64 12.58 2.14
C TYR A 78 14.15 11.32 1.39
N ARG A 79 15.07 10.53 0.82
CA ARG A 79 14.78 9.30 0.03
C ARG A 79 14.17 8.15 0.87
N ALA A 80 13.55 8.46 2.00
CA ALA A 80 12.85 7.52 2.86
C ALA A 80 11.46 7.24 2.29
N ILE A 81 11.23 6.02 1.80
CA ILE A 81 9.93 5.61 1.25
C ILE A 81 9.09 4.88 2.31
N VAL A 82 9.73 4.04 3.14
CA VAL A 82 9.02 3.18 4.10
C VAL A 82 8.37 4.01 5.21
N ALA A 83 9.13 4.89 5.87
CA ALA A 83 8.62 5.61 7.03
C ALA A 83 7.41 6.51 6.71
N PRO A 84 7.39 7.27 5.59
CA PRO A 84 6.22 8.07 5.23
C PRO A 84 5.00 7.22 4.89
N LEU A 85 5.18 6.08 4.21
CA LEU A 85 4.10 5.14 3.95
C LEU A 85 3.49 4.59 5.24
N VAL A 86 4.33 4.13 6.18
CA VAL A 86 3.89 3.63 7.48
C VAL A 86 3.14 4.72 8.24
N HIS A 87 3.71 5.93 8.31
CA HIS A 87 3.10 7.05 9.02
C HIS A 87 1.74 7.43 8.44
N TYR A 88 1.61 7.45 7.11
CA TYR A 88 0.33 7.72 6.45
C TYR A 88 -0.70 6.63 6.78
N ILE A 89 -0.32 5.35 6.67
CA ILE A 89 -1.20 4.21 6.97
C ILE A 89 -1.63 4.23 8.45
N GLU A 90 -0.72 4.52 9.38
CA GLU A 90 -1.02 4.68 10.80
C GLU A 90 -1.96 5.85 11.08
N ALA A 91 -1.75 6.99 10.40
CA ALA A 91 -2.64 8.14 10.51
C ALA A 91 -4.04 7.81 9.99
N LEU A 92 -4.13 7.16 8.83
CA LEU A 92 -5.39 6.71 8.24
C LEU A 92 -6.12 5.71 9.14
N HIS A 93 -5.40 4.74 9.71
CA HIS A 93 -5.95 3.77 10.64
C HIS A 93 -6.52 4.45 11.90
N ARG A 94 -5.80 5.44 12.47
CA ARG A 94 -6.30 6.20 13.62
C ARG A 94 -7.52 7.07 13.31
N GLN A 95 -7.59 7.63 12.10
CA GLN A 95 -8.73 8.45 11.65
C GLN A 95 -9.96 7.61 11.32
N ARG A 96 -9.75 6.36 10.90
CA ARG A 96 -10.80 5.43 10.45
C ARG A 96 -10.65 4.07 11.15
N PRO A 97 -10.80 4.02 12.50
CA PRO A 97 -10.64 2.79 13.27
C PRO A 97 -11.74 1.75 12.97
N ASP A 98 -12.83 2.17 12.31
CA ASP A 98 -13.89 1.31 11.80
C ASP A 98 -13.49 0.50 10.56
N LEU A 99 -12.37 0.85 9.91
CA LEU A 99 -11.92 0.20 8.69
C LEU A 99 -10.82 -0.83 8.96
N THR A 100 -10.92 -1.97 8.28
CA THR A 100 -9.79 -2.87 8.06
C THR A 100 -9.01 -2.39 6.85
N LEU A 101 -7.75 -2.01 7.06
CA LEU A 101 -6.86 -1.55 5.99
C LEU A 101 -6.11 -2.73 5.39
N THR A 102 -6.30 -2.98 4.09
CA THR A 102 -5.54 -4.00 3.36
C THR A 102 -4.46 -3.34 2.53
N VAL A 103 -3.21 -3.43 2.96
CA VAL A 103 -2.05 -2.88 2.25
C VAL A 103 -1.57 -3.91 1.23
N ILE A 104 -1.83 -3.64 -0.04
CA ILE A 104 -1.52 -4.52 -1.17
C ILE A 104 -0.18 -4.09 -1.78
N LEU A 105 0.83 -4.93 -1.61
CA LEU A 105 2.20 -4.65 -2.02
C LEU A 105 2.54 -5.38 -3.33
N PRO A 106 2.93 -4.68 -4.41
CA PRO A 106 3.51 -5.34 -5.57
C PRO A 106 4.88 -5.94 -5.18
N GLU A 107 5.08 -7.24 -5.44
CA GLU A 107 6.35 -7.93 -5.17
C GLU A 107 6.92 -8.53 -6.44
N ILE A 108 8.03 -7.99 -6.94
CA ILE A 108 8.74 -8.55 -8.10
C ILE A 108 9.49 -9.81 -7.67
N VAL A 109 9.16 -10.93 -8.30
CA VAL A 109 9.77 -12.25 -8.07
C VAL A 109 10.68 -12.57 -9.27
N PRO A 110 12.00 -12.37 -9.16
CA PRO A 110 12.93 -12.69 -10.24
C PRO A 110 13.13 -14.19 -10.39
N ARG A 111 13.36 -14.68 -11.62
CA ARG A 111 13.69 -16.09 -11.93
C ARG A 111 14.89 -16.68 -11.16
N HIS A 112 15.83 -15.86 -10.69
CA HIS A 112 17.03 -16.30 -9.95
C HIS A 112 17.08 -15.67 -8.56
N TRP A 113 17.00 -16.50 -7.51
CA TRP A 113 16.88 -16.08 -6.11
C TRP A 113 18.10 -15.36 -5.52
N TRP A 114 19.25 -15.41 -6.19
CA TRP A 114 20.51 -14.76 -5.77
C TRP A 114 20.53 -13.24 -6.11
N HIS A 115 19.72 -12.78 -7.08
CA HIS A 115 19.53 -11.35 -7.38
C HIS A 115 18.58 -10.64 -6.40
N ARG A 116 18.04 -11.37 -5.42
CA ARG A 116 16.95 -10.97 -4.50
C ARG A 116 17.40 -10.02 -3.38
N ALA A 117 18.70 -9.78 -3.20
CA ALA A 117 19.22 -9.15 -1.99
C ALA A 117 18.97 -7.63 -1.84
N LEU A 118 18.52 -6.93 -2.90
CA LEU A 118 18.35 -5.47 -2.86
C LEU A 118 16.95 -4.96 -3.24
N HIS A 119 16.12 -5.72 -3.96
CA HIS A 119 14.94 -5.16 -4.63
C HIS A 119 13.59 -5.30 -3.90
N SER A 120 13.44 -6.09 -2.83
CA SER A 120 12.17 -6.23 -2.08
C SER A 120 12.25 -5.86 -0.59
N ARG A 121 13.30 -5.14 -0.16
CA ARG A 121 13.47 -4.71 1.25
C ARG A 121 12.33 -3.81 1.74
N THR A 122 11.72 -3.02 0.85
CA THR A 122 10.61 -2.12 1.18
C THR A 122 9.37 -2.89 1.63
N ALA A 123 8.95 -3.93 0.89
CA ALA A 123 7.77 -4.72 1.24
C ALA A 123 7.97 -5.49 2.55
N ALA A 124 9.16 -6.06 2.77
CA ALA A 124 9.49 -6.72 4.02
C ALA A 124 9.48 -5.75 5.22
N ARG A 125 10.04 -4.55 5.06
CA ARG A 125 10.03 -3.51 6.10
C ARG A 125 8.63 -2.99 6.40
N LEU A 126 7.81 -2.75 5.38
CA LEU A 126 6.41 -2.35 5.54
C LEU A 126 5.62 -3.42 6.30
N ARG A 127 5.75 -4.69 5.88
CA ARG A 127 5.10 -5.80 6.58
C ARG A 127 5.52 -5.88 8.03
N HIS A 128 6.81 -5.74 8.32
CA HIS A 128 7.32 -5.77 9.69
C HIS A 128 6.80 -4.59 10.52
N ALA A 129 6.78 -3.39 9.96
CA ALA A 129 6.34 -2.18 10.65
C ALA A 129 4.83 -2.16 10.92
N LEU A 130 4.02 -2.68 10.00
CA LEU A 130 2.55 -2.65 10.09
C LEU A 130 1.97 -3.82 10.88
N ARG A 131 2.68 -4.95 10.98
CA ARG A 131 2.20 -6.16 11.67
C ARG A 131 1.70 -5.95 13.11
N PRO A 132 2.28 -5.06 13.94
CA PRO A 132 1.80 -4.84 15.30
C PRO A 132 0.45 -4.10 15.38
N LEU A 133 -0.01 -3.49 14.28
CA LEU A 133 -1.21 -2.67 14.26
C LEU A 133 -2.45 -3.55 14.03
N PRO A 134 -3.48 -3.45 14.88
CA PRO A 134 -4.71 -4.21 14.70
C PRO A 134 -5.45 -3.75 13.43
N LYS A 135 -6.25 -4.64 12.84
CA LYS A 135 -7.05 -4.35 11.63
C LYS A 135 -6.25 -3.85 10.42
N ILE A 136 -4.94 -4.13 10.38
CA ILE A 136 -4.10 -3.92 9.20
C ILE A 136 -3.67 -5.27 8.64
N VAL A 137 -4.08 -5.54 7.41
CA VAL A 137 -3.72 -6.73 6.66
C VAL A 137 -2.70 -6.35 5.61
N VAL A 138 -1.61 -7.11 5.48
CA VAL A 138 -0.58 -6.88 4.46
C VAL A 138 -0.58 -8.04 3.48
N THR A 139 -0.99 -7.78 2.24
CA THR A 139 -1.09 -8.75 1.15
C THR A 139 -0.07 -8.45 0.08
N THR A 140 0.54 -9.48 -0.51
CA THR A 140 1.50 -9.32 -1.61
C THR A 140 0.95 -9.88 -2.91
N VAL A 141 1.14 -9.13 -3.99
CA VAL A 141 0.80 -9.55 -5.36
C VAL A 141 2.11 -9.87 -6.07
N PRO A 142 2.45 -11.16 -6.26
CA PRO A 142 3.72 -11.54 -6.87
C PRO A 142 3.69 -11.30 -8.38
N PHE A 143 4.73 -10.65 -8.89
CA PHE A 143 4.96 -10.39 -10.30
C PHE A 143 6.22 -11.13 -10.75
N HIS A 144 6.04 -12.19 -11.54
CA HIS A 144 7.15 -12.99 -12.04
C HIS A 144 7.74 -12.35 -13.30
N VAL A 145 9.05 -12.03 -13.25
CA VAL A 145 9.86 -11.54 -14.38
C VAL A 145 10.93 -12.54 -14.78
#